data_AF-A0A970IGJ3-F1
#
_entry.id   AF-A0A970IGJ3-F1
#
_cell.length_a   1.000
_cell.length_b   1.000
_cell.length_c   1.000
_cell.angle_alpha   90.00
_cell.angle_beta   90.00
_cell.angle_gamma   90.00
#
_symmetry.space_group_name_H-M   'P 1'
#
loop_
_entity.id
_entity.type
_entity.pdbx_description
1 polymer ?
#
loop_
_entity_poly.entity_id
_entity_poly.type
_entity_poly.pdbx_seq_one_letter_code
_entity_poly.pdbx_strand_id
1 'polypeptide(L)'
;MNINQLIDIQKQFDSKHRGKFDWAQKIDDENIATLEYLLLCLVGEFGEATNLVKKVLRGDYSLNDIKPQLSEEIADIFIYVLKLAYQLDIDIEKQFLEKVDKNKRRFLNFEMKEKDM
;
A
#
# COMPACT_ATOMS: atom_id res chain seq x y z
N MET A 1 15.72 -8.04 -4.53
CA MET A 1 14.44 -8.46 -3.94
C MET A 1 13.33 -7.97 -4.86
N ASN A 2 12.36 -8.80 -5.24
CA ASN A 2 11.21 -8.43 -6.07
C ASN A 2 9.89 -8.41 -5.27
N ILE A 3 8.79 -8.00 -5.89
CA ILE A 3 7.49 -7.87 -5.20
C ILE A 3 6.97 -9.22 -4.69
N ASN A 4 7.16 -10.29 -5.45
CA ASN A 4 6.74 -11.64 -5.04
C ASN A 4 7.49 -12.11 -3.80
N GLN A 5 8.78 -11.81 -3.70
CA GLN A 5 9.57 -12.10 -2.49
C GLN A 5 9.07 -11.32 -1.28
N LEU A 6 8.64 -10.06 -1.45
CA LEU A 6 8.04 -9.27 -0.37
C LEU A 6 6.69 -9.84 0.06
N ILE A 7 5.86 -10.24 -0.89
CA ILE A 7 4.60 -10.95 -0.63
C ILE A 7 4.86 -12.24 0.16
N ASP A 8 5.85 -13.03 -0.24
CA ASP A 8 6.17 -14.28 0.44
C ASP A 8 6.64 -14.05 1.87
N ILE A 9 7.48 -13.02 2.11
CA ILE A 9 7.90 -12.62 3.46
C ILE A 9 6.68 -12.25 4.30
N GLN A 10 5.79 -11.40 3.79
CA GLN A 10 4.60 -10.97 4.51
C GLN A 10 3.66 -12.14 4.79
N LYS A 11 3.43 -13.01 3.81
CA LYS A 11 2.58 -14.20 3.94
C LYS A 11 3.15 -15.20 4.95
N GLN A 12 4.47 -15.38 5.00
CA GLN A 12 5.14 -16.22 6.00
C GLN A 12 5.06 -15.64 7.42
N PHE A 13 5.07 -14.32 7.54
CA PHE A 13 4.80 -13.66 8.80
C PHE A 13 3.34 -13.90 9.20
N ASP A 14 2.39 -13.58 8.32
CA ASP A 14 0.96 -13.68 8.59
C ASP A 14 0.52 -15.12 8.92
N SER A 15 1.08 -16.13 8.27
CA SER A 15 0.71 -17.55 8.49
C SER A 15 1.05 -18.07 9.89
N LYS A 16 1.85 -17.32 10.65
CA LYS A 16 2.18 -17.60 12.05
C LYS A 16 1.27 -16.90 13.04
N HIS A 17 0.34 -16.07 12.57
CA HIS A 17 -0.47 -15.20 13.41
C HIS A 17 -1.96 -15.38 13.13
N ARG A 18 -2.77 -15.15 14.17
CA ARG A 18 -4.22 -15.17 14.10
C ARG A 18 -4.78 -14.10 15.04
N GLY A 19 -5.86 -13.46 14.63
CA GLY A 19 -6.62 -12.51 15.45
C GLY A 19 -8.10 -12.78 15.34
N LYS A 20 -8.89 -11.75 15.01
CA LYS A 20 -10.32 -11.87 14.68
C LYS A 20 -10.56 -12.91 13.56
N PHE A 21 -9.57 -13.08 12.70
CA PHE A 21 -9.55 -14.07 11.63
C PHE A 21 -8.10 -14.56 11.40
N ASP A 22 -7.91 -15.56 10.54
CA ASP A 22 -6.59 -16.03 10.13
C ASP A 22 -5.93 -15.01 9.20
N TRP A 23 -4.77 -14.48 9.59
CA TRP A 23 -4.13 -13.37 8.90
C TRP A 23 -3.59 -13.71 7.52
N ALA A 24 -3.49 -14.99 7.17
CA ALA A 24 -3.01 -15.46 5.86
C ALA A 24 -4.10 -16.12 5.01
N GLN A 25 -5.35 -16.17 5.49
CA GLN A 25 -6.45 -16.80 4.74
C GLN A 25 -6.69 -16.11 3.39
N LYS A 26 -7.17 -16.88 2.42
CA LYS A 26 -7.72 -16.33 1.18
C LYS A 26 -9.05 -15.64 1.46
N ILE A 27 -9.31 -14.57 0.72
CA ILE A 27 -10.58 -13.85 0.79
C ILE A 27 -11.50 -14.35 -0.32
N ASP A 28 -12.72 -14.69 0.08
CA ASP A 28 -13.82 -15.13 -0.76
C ASP A 28 -15.15 -14.52 -0.27
N ASP A 29 -16.25 -14.92 -0.91
CA ASP A 29 -17.58 -14.39 -0.59
C ASP A 29 -18.02 -14.80 0.83
N GLU A 30 -17.55 -15.95 1.33
CA GLU A 30 -17.87 -16.47 2.65
C GLU A 30 -17.21 -15.67 3.79
N ASN A 31 -16.09 -15.00 3.53
CA ASN A 31 -15.33 -14.27 4.54
C ASN A 31 -15.10 -12.78 4.22
N ILE A 32 -15.97 -12.19 3.40
CA ILE A 32 -15.89 -10.79 2.91
C ILE A 32 -15.65 -9.73 4.01
N ALA A 33 -16.09 -9.96 5.25
CA ALA A 33 -15.82 -9.08 6.37
C ALA A 33 -14.31 -8.93 6.69
N THR A 34 -13.49 -9.90 6.28
CA THR A 34 -12.02 -9.83 6.32
C THR A 34 -11.51 -8.73 5.38
N LEU A 35 -12.07 -8.65 4.17
CA LEU A 35 -11.71 -7.60 3.21
C LEU A 35 -12.06 -6.22 3.75
N GLU A 36 -13.28 -6.05 4.28
CA GLU A 36 -13.71 -4.81 4.93
C GLU A 36 -12.70 -4.40 6.01
N TYR A 37 -12.36 -5.33 6.90
CA TYR A 37 -11.42 -5.06 7.99
C TYR A 37 -10.04 -4.63 7.47
N LEU A 38 -9.47 -5.32 6.48
CA LEU A 38 -8.16 -4.97 5.93
C LEU A 38 -8.16 -3.62 5.22
N LEU A 39 -9.25 -3.29 4.52
CA LEU A 39 -9.42 -1.96 3.91
C LEU A 39 -9.53 -0.86 4.98
N LEU A 40 -10.24 -1.12 6.07
CA LEU A 40 -10.30 -0.19 7.21
C LEU A 40 -8.92 0.02 7.84
N CYS A 41 -8.14 -1.05 8.04
CA CYS A 41 -6.77 -0.93 8.55
C CYS A 41 -5.89 -0.12 7.58
N LEU A 42 -5.90 -0.43 6.28
CA LEU A 42 -5.18 0.32 5.25
C LEU A 42 -5.51 1.82 5.31
N VAL A 43 -6.79 2.17 5.41
CA VAL A 43 -7.23 3.57 5.54
C VAL A 43 -6.78 4.18 6.88
N GLY A 44 -6.70 3.38 7.94
CA GLY A 44 -6.09 3.75 9.23
C GLY A 44 -4.66 4.24 9.05
N GLU A 45 -3.80 3.45 8.41
CA GLU A 45 -2.39 3.81 8.15
C GLU A 45 -2.26 5.08 7.28
N PHE A 46 -3.16 5.26 6.29
CA PHE A 46 -3.26 6.54 5.57
C PHE A 46 -3.65 7.70 6.50
N GLY A 47 -4.54 7.48 7.46
CA GLY A 47 -4.91 8.44 8.50
C GLY A 47 -3.72 8.86 9.37
N GLU A 48 -2.85 7.92 9.72
CA GLU A 48 -1.63 8.18 10.48
C GLU A 48 -0.63 9.01 9.67
N ALA A 49 -0.33 8.58 8.43
CA ALA A 49 0.52 9.32 7.50
C ALA A 49 0.02 10.76 7.28
N THR A 50 -1.28 10.94 7.05
CA THR A 50 -1.88 12.26 6.84
C THR A 50 -1.84 13.13 8.10
N ASN A 51 -1.98 12.53 9.29
CA ASN A 51 -1.84 13.25 10.56
C ASN A 51 -0.43 13.80 10.75
N LEU A 52 0.61 13.07 10.35
CA LEU A 52 1.99 13.57 10.40
C LEU A 52 2.17 14.80 9.50
N VAL A 53 1.71 14.72 8.25
CA VAL A 53 1.77 15.85 7.30
C VAL A 53 0.96 17.05 7.83
N LYS A 54 -0.20 16.82 8.44
CA LYS A 54 -1.02 17.87 9.05
C LYS A 54 -0.27 18.62 10.16
N LYS A 55 0.52 17.92 10.99
CA LYS A 55 1.33 18.54 12.04
C LYS A 55 2.44 19.42 11.44
N VAL A 56 3.03 19.02 10.30
CA VAL A 56 3.99 19.86 9.57
C VAL A 56 3.34 21.12 9.02
N LEU A 57 2.17 20.99 8.40
CA LEU A 57 1.43 22.14 7.86
C LEU A 57 0.97 23.14 8.94
N ARG A 58 0.76 22.68 10.18
CA ARG A 58 0.45 23.54 11.33
C ARG A 58 1.69 24.25 11.91
N GLY A 59 2.88 23.79 11.54
CA GLY A 59 4.15 24.31 12.06
C GLY A 59 4.63 23.66 13.36
N ASP A 60 4.03 22.53 13.78
CA ASP A 60 4.46 21.81 14.99
C ASP A 60 5.82 21.13 14.78
N TYR A 61 6.11 20.70 13.55
CA TYR A 61 7.30 19.95 13.15
C TYR A 61 7.73 20.32 11.72
N SER A 62 8.99 20.05 11.38
CA SER A 62 9.48 20.04 10.00
C SER A 62 9.25 18.68 9.33
N LEU A 63 9.37 18.65 7.99
CA LEU A 63 9.33 17.39 7.25
C LEU A 63 10.44 16.42 7.70
N ASN A 64 11.62 16.94 8.05
CA ASN A 64 12.74 16.10 8.49
C ASN A 64 12.45 15.42 9.83
N ASP A 65 11.73 16.12 10.72
CA ASP A 65 11.36 15.57 12.04
C ASP A 65 10.39 14.39 11.91
N ILE A 66 9.43 14.47 10.97
CA ILE A 66 8.43 13.42 10.79
C ILE A 66 8.88 12.31 9.83
N LYS A 67 9.95 12.52 9.04
CA LYS A 67 10.34 11.60 7.95
C LYS A 67 10.51 10.14 8.40
N PRO A 68 11.10 9.84 9.58
CA PRO A 68 11.18 8.45 10.06
C PRO A 68 9.80 7.83 10.28
N GLN A 69 8.93 8.52 11.02
CA GLN A 69 7.56 8.04 11.29
C GLN A 69 6.75 7.93 10.00
N LEU A 70 6.82 8.92 9.11
CA LEU A 70 6.14 8.90 7.83
C LEU A 70 6.61 7.72 6.95
N SER A 71 7.89 7.35 7.04
CA SER A 71 8.41 6.17 6.34
C SER A 71 7.85 4.86 6.89
N GLU A 72 7.59 4.79 8.20
CA GLU A 72 6.93 3.64 8.83
C GLU A 72 5.47 3.53 8.36
N GLU A 73 4.71 4.62 8.42
CA GLU A 73 3.31 4.63 7.93
C GLU A 73 3.18 4.23 6.45
N ILE A 74 4.13 4.68 5.62
CA ILE A 74 4.17 4.28 4.19
C ILE A 74 4.48 2.78 4.05
N ALA A 75 5.33 2.24 4.91
CA ALA A 75 5.61 0.80 4.93
C ALA A 75 4.38 0.01 5.38
N ASP A 76 3.63 0.49 6.37
CA ASP A 76 2.40 -0.16 6.85
C ASP A 76 1.30 -0.13 5.78
N ILE A 77 1.09 1.00 5.10
CA ILE A 77 0.24 1.08 3.90
C ILE A 77 0.64 0.03 2.88
N PHE A 78 1.95 -0.08 2.59
CA PHE A 78 2.46 -1.02 1.61
C PHE A 78 2.25 -2.48 2.05
N ILE A 79 2.43 -2.80 3.33
CA ILE A 79 2.15 -4.12 3.90
C ILE A 79 0.69 -4.52 3.63
N TYR A 80 -0.27 -3.64 3.88
CA TYR A 80 -1.68 -3.94 3.59
C TYR A 80 -1.94 -4.11 2.09
N VAL A 81 -1.26 -3.38 1.21
CA VAL A 81 -1.33 -3.62 -0.25
C VAL A 81 -0.83 -5.02 -0.61
N LEU A 82 0.29 -5.48 -0.03
CA LEU A 82 0.80 -6.84 -0.25
C LEU A 82 -0.18 -7.89 0.26
N LYS A 83 -0.77 -7.66 1.46
CA LYS A 83 -1.78 -8.55 2.05
C LYS A 83 -2.99 -8.69 1.14
N LEU A 84 -3.56 -7.57 0.68
CA LEU A 84 -4.67 -7.57 -0.26
C LEU A 84 -4.32 -8.31 -1.56
N ALA A 85 -3.11 -8.08 -2.09
CA ALA A 85 -2.68 -8.74 -3.31
C ALA A 85 -2.69 -10.26 -3.18
N TYR A 86 -2.03 -10.82 -2.15
CA TYR A 86 -1.95 -12.27 -2.03
C TYR A 86 -3.25 -12.90 -1.52
N GLN A 87 -4.04 -12.23 -0.68
CA GLN A 87 -5.27 -12.81 -0.15
C GLN A 87 -6.39 -12.86 -1.19
N LEU A 88 -6.38 -11.95 -2.17
CA LEU A 88 -7.34 -11.89 -3.28
C LEU A 88 -6.82 -12.53 -4.59
N ASP A 89 -5.66 -13.18 -4.57
CA ASP A 89 -5.02 -13.74 -5.79
C ASP A 89 -4.79 -12.71 -6.91
N ILE A 90 -4.45 -11.48 -6.54
CA ILE A 90 -4.15 -10.41 -7.49
C ILE A 90 -2.66 -10.43 -7.82
N ASP A 91 -2.34 -10.61 -9.09
CA ASP A 91 -1.02 -10.33 -9.65
C ASP A 91 -0.80 -8.81 -9.70
N ILE A 92 -0.32 -8.25 -8.59
CA ILE A 92 -0.15 -6.81 -8.43
C ILE A 92 0.93 -6.24 -9.36
N GLU A 93 1.93 -7.04 -9.74
CA GLU A 93 2.98 -6.63 -10.68
C GLU A 93 2.38 -6.42 -12.07
N LYS A 94 1.62 -7.42 -12.55
CA LYS A 94 0.91 -7.31 -13.82
C LYS A 94 -0.09 -6.16 -13.81
N GLN A 95 -0.88 -6.01 -12.75
CA GLN A 95 -1.83 -4.90 -12.62
C GLN A 95 -1.15 -3.53 -12.65
N PHE A 96 0.01 -3.40 -11.99
CA PHE A 96 0.81 -2.18 -12.05
C PHE A 96 1.27 -1.87 -13.47
N LEU A 97 1.86 -2.84 -14.17
CA LEU A 97 2.36 -2.67 -15.54
C LEU A 97 1.23 -2.26 -16.50
N GLU A 98 0.10 -2.97 -16.46
CA GLU A 98 -1.08 -2.64 -17.27
C GLU A 98 -1.61 -1.22 -16.98
N LYS A 99 -1.58 -0.81 -15.71
CA LYS A 99 -2.02 0.52 -15.29
C LYS A 99 -1.07 1.61 -15.80
N VAL A 100 0.23 1.40 -15.71
CA VAL A 100 1.26 2.31 -16.22
C VAL A 100 1.09 2.49 -17.73
N ASP A 101 0.87 1.41 -18.49
CA ASP A 101 0.68 1.53 -19.94
C ASP A 101 -0.61 2.27 -20.32
N LYS A 102 -1.69 2.08 -19.55
CA LYS A 102 -2.91 2.89 -19.69
C LYS A 102 -2.64 4.36 -19.37
N ASN A 103 -1.86 4.64 -18.33
CA ASN A 103 -1.52 6.00 -17.90
C ASN A 103 -0.62 6.71 -18.92
N LYS A 104 0.39 6.03 -19.49
CA LYS A 104 1.23 6.57 -20.57
C LYS A 104 0.36 7.10 -21.70
N ARG A 105 -0.55 6.27 -22.22
CA ARG A 105 -1.50 6.67 -23.28
C ARG A 105 -2.39 7.85 -22.86
N ARG A 106 -2.81 7.91 -21.59
CA ARG A 106 -3.67 8.97 -21.07
C ARG A 106 -2.94 10.30 -20.88
N PHE A 107 -1.68 10.26 -20.49
CA PHE A 107 -0.90 11.43 -20.08
C PHE A 107 0.17 11.86 -21.09
N LEU A 108 0.15 11.34 -22.33
CA LEU A 108 1.06 11.73 -23.43
C LEU A 108 1.23 13.25 -23.55
N ASN A 109 0.15 14.03 -23.37
CA ASN A 109 0.19 15.49 -23.50
C ASN A 109 0.91 16.22 -22.36
N PHE A 110 1.26 15.51 -21.28
CA PHE A 110 1.99 16.04 -20.12
C PHE A 110 3.45 15.58 -20.11
N GLU A 111 3.88 14.78 -21.10
CA GLU A 111 5.29 14.42 -21.23
C GLU A 111 6.10 15.67 -21.56
N MET A 112 7.13 15.93 -20.73
CA MET A 112 8.10 16.99 -20.98
C MET A 112 8.73 16.75 -22.36
N LYS A 113 8.76 17.79 -23.20
CA LYS A 113 9.47 17.68 -24.48
C LYS A 113 10.96 17.73 -24.19
N GLU A 114 11.80 17.15 -25.05
CA GLU A 114 13.27 17.21 -24.91
C GLU A 114 13.83 18.64 -24.78
N LYS A 115 13.05 19.67 -25.13
CA LYS A 115 13.43 21.09 -24.96
C LYS A 115 13.17 21.64 -23.55
N ASP A 116 12.43 20.92 -22.72
CA ASP A 116 12.05 21.31 -21.36
C ASP A 116 12.93 20.63 -20.29
N MET A 117 13.87 19.77 -20.71
CA MET A 117 14.78 18.97 -19.88
C MET A 117 16.20 19.54 -19.94
#